data_AF-A0A218ZBJ2-F1
#
_entry.id   AF-A0A218ZBJ2-F1
#
_cell.length_a   1.000
_cell.length_b   1.000
_cell.length_c   1.000
_cell.angle_alpha   90.00
_cell.angle_beta   90.00
_cell.angle_gamma   90.00
#
_symmetry.space_group_name_H-M   'P 1'
#
loop_
_entity.id
_entity.type
_entity.pdbx_description
1 polymer ?
#
loop_
_entity_poly.entity_id
_entity_poly.type
_entity_poly.pdbx_seq_one_letter_code
_entity_poly.pdbx_strand_id
1 'polypeptide(L)'
;MDLTLRYQAKCAGIGPRCGNTLHRIHRTGETSTRPPAAHQDSGTQGPKPSSPSPPPPPPSQPRLHDIAGLRVPDLLSRAVCYQDPERGPATASRAVTTAPHTSPALPRRRVRASLLPLPLGSVNRRRRSSAIVSHRQSHRRHRDQKLLSRAREALQTDDNAAMPTTTDNPAAPATNGASKIRFIPLTYSPGESHTSALRLILTLRPDWENGKVEFIRFTDGITNTLLKVVNKRNGLTDEEIDSEAVLLRAYGQGTDLIIDRERETQNHELLSRHHLAPALLARFHNGMLYRFIRGAATSPADLRREEIWRAVARRLAQWHAVVPCIATSRRPLADEIHGSEDFDVHAPTPSRMDPALQAAIDGTAPGKPAPNLWSVMQKWIYALPVNTDAEKSRQATLQQELTRLVAEFSNRPGLGDNSLVFAHCDLLSGNVIVQPQPSATAPNAPPKTVSFIDYEYATPSPAAFDIANHFAEWGGFDCEHALLPTKSHRRDFIREYIRSYFHYLGRDKSEEDLVAESRLLFAEVDIYRGIPGFYWGIWALIQATISQIDFDYASYAEVRLGEYWGWRAESDGSRVAAGKAMTVREKRWAEE
;
A
#
# COMPACT_ATOMS: atom_id res chain seq x y z
N MET A 1 24.66 45.48 10.60
CA MET A 1 25.85 46.11 10.01
C MET A 1 26.75 45.02 9.51
N ASP A 2 27.09 45.15 8.24
CA ASP A 2 27.82 44.25 7.36
C ASP A 2 29.27 43.98 7.80
N LEU A 3 29.79 42.77 7.54
CA LEU A 3 31.18 42.47 7.15
C LEU A 3 31.42 40.94 7.01
N THR A 4 31.09 40.48 5.82
CA THR A 4 31.90 39.66 4.90
C THR A 4 33.31 39.16 5.32
N LEU A 5 33.61 37.93 4.84
CA LEU A 5 34.85 37.44 4.17
C LEU A 5 35.94 36.61 4.92
N ARG A 6 36.17 35.40 4.33
CA ARG A 6 37.43 34.70 3.95
C ARG A 6 38.00 33.54 4.81
N TYR A 7 37.76 32.32 4.31
CA TYR A 7 38.73 31.39 3.65
C TYR A 7 40.22 31.32 4.07
N GLN A 8 40.69 30.11 4.41
CA GLN A 8 41.86 29.34 3.85
C GLN A 8 42.22 28.15 4.80
N ALA A 9 42.22 26.86 4.41
CA ALA A 9 43.02 26.08 3.43
C ALA A 9 44.29 25.40 4.03
N LYS A 10 44.46 24.08 3.80
CA LYS A 10 45.70 23.24 3.70
C LYS A 10 45.30 21.74 3.65
N CYS A 11 45.82 20.80 2.84
CA CYS A 11 47.01 20.64 1.97
C CYS A 11 46.70 19.55 0.90
N ALA A 12 47.03 19.76 -0.39
CA ALA A 12 48.13 19.16 -1.18
C ALA A 12 47.96 17.67 -1.60
N GLY A 13 48.18 17.21 -2.83
CA GLY A 13 48.64 17.81 -4.11
C GLY A 13 49.14 16.69 -5.05
N ILE A 14 49.10 16.92 -6.37
CA ILE A 14 50.02 16.51 -7.47
C ILE A 14 49.30 16.84 -8.80
N GLY A 15 49.90 17.70 -9.64
CA GLY A 15 49.53 17.92 -11.07
C GLY A 15 50.68 17.47 -11.98
N PRO A 16 50.94 18.08 -13.17
CA PRO A 16 50.03 18.71 -14.15
C PRO A 16 50.35 18.29 -15.62
N ARG A 17 49.55 18.73 -16.61
CA ARG A 17 50.04 19.29 -17.91
C ARG A 17 48.93 19.92 -18.76
N CYS A 18 49.32 21.01 -19.42
CA CYS A 18 48.54 22.06 -20.09
C CYS A 18 48.02 21.73 -21.51
N GLY A 19 47.07 22.56 -21.98
CA GLY A 19 46.85 22.84 -23.42
C GLY A 19 45.53 23.56 -23.74
N ASN A 20 45.52 24.89 -23.73
CA ASN A 20 44.47 25.74 -24.33
C ASN A 20 44.53 25.66 -25.88
N THR A 21 43.40 25.83 -26.59
CA THR A 21 43.07 27.03 -27.40
C THR A 21 41.75 26.86 -28.18
N LEU A 22 40.99 27.97 -28.21
CA LEU A 22 39.79 28.31 -28.98
C LEU A 22 39.72 27.89 -30.47
N HIS A 23 38.51 27.65 -31.00
CA HIS A 23 37.90 28.53 -32.00
C HIS A 23 36.39 28.31 -32.25
N ARG A 24 35.71 29.44 -32.37
CA ARG A 24 34.33 29.71 -32.83
C ARG A 24 34.28 29.67 -34.37
N ILE A 25 33.15 29.29 -34.99
CA ILE A 25 32.51 29.99 -36.13
C ILE A 25 31.13 29.39 -36.48
N HIS A 26 30.30 30.31 -36.94
CA HIS A 26 28.88 30.33 -37.29
C HIS A 26 28.46 29.62 -38.60
N ARG A 27 27.13 29.40 -38.67
CA ARG A 27 26.15 29.81 -39.72
C ARG A 27 25.55 28.75 -40.69
N THR A 28 24.20 28.70 -40.65
CA THR A 28 23.17 28.66 -41.74
C THR A 28 23.19 27.49 -42.73
N GLY A 29 22.09 26.88 -43.16
CA GLY A 29 20.64 27.12 -43.04
C GLY A 29 19.88 26.19 -44.02
N GLU A 30 18.57 26.03 -43.81
CA GLU A 30 17.46 25.73 -44.78
C GLU A 30 17.60 24.54 -45.77
N THR A 31 16.61 23.76 -46.24
CA THR A 31 15.15 23.56 -46.09
C THR A 31 14.75 22.36 -46.98
N SER A 32 13.69 21.63 -46.57
CA SER A 32 12.59 21.10 -47.42
C SER A 32 12.71 19.82 -48.32
N THR A 33 11.81 18.87 -47.99
CA THR A 33 10.85 18.07 -48.82
C THR A 33 11.27 17.00 -49.86
N ARG A 34 10.93 15.74 -49.49
CA ARG A 34 10.16 14.63 -50.15
C ARG A 34 10.33 14.20 -51.66
N PRO A 35 10.02 12.91 -51.98
CA PRO A 35 10.45 12.12 -53.17
C PRO A 35 9.30 12.00 -54.22
N PRO A 36 9.27 11.15 -55.31
CA PRO A 36 9.46 9.67 -55.36
C PRO A 36 10.03 9.10 -56.71
N ALA A 37 10.23 7.77 -56.83
CA ALA A 37 9.81 6.94 -57.98
C ALA A 37 10.29 5.47 -57.88
N ALA A 38 9.42 4.56 -58.32
CA ALA A 38 9.59 3.12 -58.41
C ALA A 38 10.06 2.67 -59.81
N HIS A 39 10.60 1.46 -59.94
CA HIS A 39 10.43 0.63 -61.14
C HIS A 39 10.60 -0.87 -60.84
N GLN A 40 9.80 -1.64 -61.58
CA GLN A 40 9.55 -3.08 -61.52
C GLN A 40 10.60 -3.91 -62.28
N ASP A 41 10.64 -5.20 -61.92
CA ASP A 41 10.35 -6.35 -62.80
C ASP A 41 11.41 -7.41 -63.13
N SER A 42 10.84 -8.62 -63.22
CA SER A 42 11.29 -9.87 -63.86
C SER A 42 12.13 -10.87 -63.05
N GLY A 43 11.55 -12.07 -62.90
CA GLY A 43 12.21 -13.27 -62.38
C GLY A 43 12.71 -14.18 -63.49
N THR A 44 13.55 -15.15 -63.11
CA THR A 44 13.79 -16.39 -63.87
C THR A 44 14.32 -17.48 -62.93
N GLN A 45 13.96 -18.72 -63.25
CA GLN A 45 14.01 -19.94 -62.44
C GLN A 45 15.44 -20.47 -62.17
N GLY A 46 15.56 -21.27 -61.10
CA GLY A 46 16.81 -21.81 -60.51
C GLY A 46 17.58 -22.85 -61.34
N PRO A 47 18.66 -23.40 -60.74
CA PRO A 47 18.53 -24.63 -59.95
C PRO A 47 19.28 -24.62 -58.60
N LYS A 48 18.82 -25.46 -57.65
CA LYS A 48 19.43 -25.79 -56.34
C LYS A 48 20.17 -27.14 -56.43
N PRO A 49 20.94 -27.60 -55.42
CA PRO A 49 21.63 -26.88 -54.33
C PRO A 49 23.09 -27.34 -54.11
N SER A 50 23.91 -26.52 -53.44
CA SER A 50 25.12 -26.96 -52.73
C SER A 50 25.13 -26.36 -51.33
N SER A 51 25.22 -27.23 -50.33
CA SER A 51 25.22 -26.96 -48.89
C SER A 51 26.40 -26.09 -48.42
N PRO A 52 26.19 -25.05 -47.59
CA PRO A 52 27.26 -24.40 -46.85
C PRO A 52 27.30 -24.86 -45.37
N SER A 53 28.51 -25.10 -44.87
CA SER A 53 28.85 -25.48 -43.50
C SER A 53 28.47 -24.42 -42.45
N PRO A 54 28.20 -24.81 -41.20
CA PRO A 54 27.85 -23.86 -40.13
C PRO A 54 29.09 -23.09 -39.61
N PRO A 55 28.91 -21.84 -39.13
CA PRO A 55 29.98 -21.05 -38.52
C PRO A 55 30.32 -21.54 -37.10
N PRO A 56 31.54 -21.27 -36.60
CA PRO A 56 32.00 -21.74 -35.29
C PRO A 56 31.28 -21.02 -34.13
N PRO A 57 31.17 -21.66 -32.95
CA PRO A 57 30.48 -21.08 -31.79
C PRO A 57 31.29 -19.94 -31.15
N PRO A 58 30.61 -18.96 -30.50
CA PRO A 58 31.26 -17.86 -29.79
C PRO A 58 32.00 -18.34 -28.53
N PRO A 59 33.04 -17.61 -28.09
CA PRO A 59 33.90 -18.03 -26.99
C PRO A 59 33.18 -18.00 -25.63
N SER A 60 33.47 -19.03 -24.84
CA SER A 60 32.98 -19.24 -23.48
C SER A 60 33.53 -18.18 -22.53
N GLN A 61 32.67 -17.44 -21.84
CA GLN A 61 33.09 -16.60 -20.71
C GLN A 61 33.36 -17.47 -19.46
N PRO A 62 34.38 -17.13 -18.65
CA PRO A 62 34.79 -17.94 -17.51
C PRO A 62 33.83 -17.82 -16.32
N ARG A 63 33.64 -18.95 -15.62
CA ARG A 63 33.03 -18.99 -14.29
C ARG A 63 33.99 -18.34 -13.28
N LEU A 64 33.46 -17.47 -12.43
CA LEU A 64 34.14 -17.01 -11.21
C LEU A 64 33.23 -17.24 -10.01
N HIS A 65 33.61 -18.24 -9.22
CA HIS A 65 33.36 -18.27 -7.79
C HIS A 65 34.41 -17.38 -7.09
N ASP A 66 34.00 -16.81 -5.97
CA ASP A 66 34.80 -16.16 -4.91
C ASP A 66 35.37 -14.76 -5.19
N ILE A 67 34.56 -13.73 -4.86
CA ILE A 67 35.05 -12.55 -4.12
C ILE A 67 34.04 -12.24 -3.00
N ALA A 68 34.45 -12.57 -1.77
CA ALA A 68 33.90 -12.00 -0.56
C ALA A 68 34.43 -10.57 -0.39
N GLY A 69 33.56 -9.67 0.07
CA GLY A 69 33.95 -8.42 0.71
C GLY A 69 34.00 -7.21 -0.21
N LEU A 70 32.86 -6.53 -0.32
CA LEU A 70 32.75 -5.06 -0.39
C LEU A 70 31.30 -4.71 -0.02
N ARG A 71 31.08 -4.42 1.28
CA ARG A 71 29.85 -3.75 1.73
C ARG A 71 29.91 -2.31 1.23
N VAL A 72 28.95 -1.93 0.40
CA VAL A 72 28.68 -0.51 0.11
C VAL A 72 27.84 0.04 1.27
N PRO A 73 28.15 1.22 1.84
CA PRO A 73 27.50 1.69 3.06
C PRO A 73 26.10 2.25 2.84
N ASP A 74 25.28 2.09 3.88
CA ASP A 74 24.00 2.76 4.17
C ASP A 74 23.89 4.19 3.58
N LEU A 75 22.91 4.38 2.71
CA LEU A 75 22.30 5.68 2.43
C LEU A 75 20.78 5.48 2.40
N LEU A 76 20.20 5.21 3.57
CA LEU A 76 18.81 5.52 3.97
C LEU A 76 18.53 4.90 5.36
N SER A 77 19.30 5.32 6.37
CA SER A 77 18.94 5.28 7.80
C SER A 77 20.13 5.69 8.66
N ARG A 78 20.38 7.00 8.82
CA ARG A 78 21.03 7.61 10.01
C ARG A 78 21.26 9.11 9.84
N ALA A 79 20.45 9.91 10.54
CA ALA A 79 20.81 11.23 11.03
C ALA A 79 19.94 11.57 12.25
N VAL A 80 20.39 11.16 13.43
CA VAL A 80 19.96 11.75 14.70
C VAL A 80 21.14 12.53 15.24
N CYS A 81 21.00 13.85 15.37
CA CYS A 81 21.92 14.69 16.12
C CYS A 81 21.12 15.77 16.86
N TYR A 82 21.04 15.63 18.19
CA TYR A 82 21.08 16.76 19.11
C TYR A 82 21.77 16.29 20.41
N GLN A 83 22.88 16.97 20.77
CA GLN A 83 23.57 16.94 22.07
C GLN A 83 22.68 17.65 23.11
N ASP A 84 22.75 17.54 24.44
CA ASP A 84 23.80 17.32 25.46
C ASP A 84 23.04 17.32 26.86
N PRO A 85 23.62 17.43 28.08
CA PRO A 85 24.90 16.98 28.66
C PRO A 85 24.76 16.29 30.07
N GLU A 86 25.89 15.77 30.60
CA GLU A 86 26.24 15.52 32.03
C GLU A 86 25.41 14.46 32.85
N ARG A 87 25.90 13.59 33.75
CA ARG A 87 27.12 13.33 34.56
C ARG A 87 26.98 11.87 35.07
N GLY A 88 27.97 10.99 35.04
CA GLY A 88 28.98 10.81 36.11
C GLY A 88 28.87 9.40 36.76
N PRO A 89 29.96 8.74 37.20
CA PRO A 89 30.06 7.27 37.24
C PRO A 89 30.18 6.65 38.65
N ALA A 90 29.79 5.37 38.81
CA ALA A 90 30.21 4.43 39.87
C ALA A 90 29.33 3.16 39.77
N THR A 91 29.71 1.91 40.05
CA THR A 91 30.92 1.21 40.51
C THR A 91 30.59 -0.29 40.37
N ALA A 92 31.60 -1.12 40.10
CA ALA A 92 31.50 -2.57 40.11
C ALA A 92 31.35 -3.13 41.53
N SER A 93 30.64 -4.26 41.70
CA SER A 93 31.04 -5.28 42.69
C SER A 93 30.49 -6.68 42.40
N ARG A 94 31.41 -7.64 42.52
CA ARG A 94 31.33 -9.10 42.83
C ARG A 94 30.14 -9.52 43.72
N ALA A 95 29.78 -10.79 43.95
CA ALA A 95 29.94 -12.16 43.42
C ALA A 95 29.33 -13.10 44.51
N VAL A 96 29.25 -14.44 44.26
CA VAL A 96 29.16 -15.54 45.28
C VAL A 96 27.70 -15.80 45.79
N THR A 97 27.07 -17.00 45.89
CA THR A 97 27.43 -18.44 45.97
C THR A 97 26.19 -19.37 45.86
N THR A 98 26.36 -20.53 45.21
CA THR A 98 25.95 -21.93 45.52
C THR A 98 24.62 -22.35 46.22
N ALA A 99 23.78 -23.08 45.46
CA ALA A 99 23.31 -24.49 45.61
C ALA A 99 22.43 -24.95 46.84
N PRO A 100 21.96 -26.22 46.90
CA PRO A 100 20.69 -26.77 46.35
C PRO A 100 19.82 -27.46 47.44
N HIS A 101 18.64 -28.05 47.13
CA HIS A 101 18.05 -29.27 47.79
C HIS A 101 16.60 -29.57 47.27
N THR A 102 16.42 -30.67 46.52
CA THR A 102 15.76 -31.97 46.87
C THR A 102 14.24 -32.08 46.69
N SER A 103 13.85 -33.05 45.86
CA SER A 103 12.50 -33.63 45.70
C SER A 103 12.05 -34.46 46.92
N PRO A 104 10.77 -34.86 46.94
CA PRO A 104 10.47 -36.29 47.00
C PRO A 104 9.38 -36.73 46.00
N ALA A 105 9.25 -38.05 45.85
CA ALA A 105 8.65 -38.76 44.75
C ALA A 105 7.34 -39.51 45.09
N LEU A 106 6.51 -39.70 44.04
CA LEU A 106 5.69 -40.91 43.70
C LEU A 106 4.38 -41.19 44.49
N PRO A 107 3.34 -41.84 43.89
CA PRO A 107 3.46 -43.08 43.11
C PRO A 107 2.72 -43.22 41.76
N ARG A 108 3.25 -44.17 40.98
CA ARG A 108 2.84 -44.68 39.66
C ARG A 108 1.63 -45.60 39.72
N ARG A 109 0.73 -45.51 38.73
CA ARG A 109 -0.14 -46.62 38.29
C ARG A 109 0.26 -47.08 36.88
N ARG A 110 0.51 -48.38 36.74
CA ARG A 110 0.78 -49.09 35.49
C ARG A 110 -0.53 -49.37 34.75
N VAL A 111 -0.56 -49.13 33.44
CA VAL A 111 -1.49 -49.80 32.52
C VAL A 111 -0.66 -50.40 31.39
N ARG A 112 -0.81 -51.71 31.19
CA ARG A 112 -0.17 -52.50 30.12
C ARG A 112 -0.78 -52.12 28.76
N ALA A 113 0.05 -51.85 27.77
CA ALA A 113 -0.33 -51.82 26.36
C ALA A 113 0.12 -53.13 25.69
N SER A 114 -0.84 -53.86 25.14
CA SER A 114 -0.59 -55.01 24.26
C SER A 114 -0.67 -54.55 22.80
N LEU A 115 0.37 -54.85 22.03
CA LEU A 115 0.46 -54.66 20.59
C LEU A 115 -0.18 -55.86 19.86
N LEU A 116 -1.10 -55.60 18.93
CA LEU A 116 -1.36 -56.43 17.74
C LEU A 116 -1.85 -55.52 16.58
N PRO A 117 -1.55 -55.83 15.29
CA PRO A 117 -1.63 -54.88 14.17
C PRO A 117 -2.78 -55.18 13.19
N LEU A 118 -3.50 -54.17 12.67
CA LEU A 118 -4.37 -54.23 11.46
C LEU A 118 -4.67 -52.79 10.94
N PRO A 119 -5.23 -52.54 9.73
CA PRO A 119 -4.52 -52.32 8.46
C PRO A 119 -4.75 -50.92 7.86
N LEU A 120 -4.08 -50.63 6.73
CA LEU A 120 -4.21 -49.42 5.92
C LEU A 120 -5.67 -49.16 5.46
N GLY A 121 -6.22 -47.96 5.72
CA GLY A 121 -7.49 -47.53 5.14
C GLY A 121 -8.04 -46.16 5.62
N SER A 122 -8.14 -45.21 4.67
CA SER A 122 -9.03 -44.04 4.65
C SER A 122 -8.65 -42.76 5.42
N VAL A 123 -7.84 -41.93 4.76
CA VAL A 123 -7.77 -40.48 4.96
C VAL A 123 -9.00 -39.84 4.29
N ASN A 124 -10.18 -39.87 4.91
CA ASN A 124 -11.29 -39.02 4.43
C ASN A 124 -12.38 -38.63 5.46
N ARG A 125 -12.21 -38.95 6.75
CA ARG A 125 -13.21 -38.56 7.77
C ARG A 125 -13.01 -37.18 8.40
N ARG A 126 -11.81 -36.59 8.38
CA ARG A 126 -11.57 -35.26 9.00
C ARG A 126 -12.03 -34.05 8.16
N ARG A 127 -12.18 -34.18 6.84
CA ARG A 127 -12.66 -33.09 5.97
C ARG A 127 -14.18 -32.85 6.06
N ARG A 128 -14.99 -33.89 6.31
CA ARG A 128 -16.46 -33.75 6.36
C ARG A 128 -16.97 -33.02 7.61
N SER A 129 -16.36 -33.22 8.77
CA SER A 129 -16.81 -32.55 10.01
C SER A 129 -16.48 -31.06 10.03
N SER A 130 -15.33 -30.65 9.47
CA SER A 130 -14.96 -29.23 9.30
C SER A 130 -15.86 -28.53 8.27
N ALA A 131 -16.20 -29.21 7.18
CA ALA A 131 -17.07 -28.66 6.15
C ALA A 131 -18.50 -28.41 6.65
N ILE A 132 -19.06 -29.29 7.49
CA ILE A 132 -20.42 -29.14 8.02
C ILE A 132 -20.52 -27.97 9.02
N VAL A 133 -19.51 -27.79 9.89
CA VAL A 133 -19.46 -26.65 10.83
C VAL A 133 -19.22 -25.34 10.07
N SER A 134 -18.29 -25.34 9.11
CA SER A 134 -18.04 -24.20 8.21
C SER A 134 -19.27 -23.82 7.39
N HIS A 135 -20.06 -24.79 6.93
CA HIS A 135 -21.27 -24.54 6.14
C HIS A 135 -22.40 -23.95 7.00
N ARG A 136 -22.60 -24.46 8.23
CA ARG A 136 -23.58 -23.89 9.19
C ARG A 136 -23.21 -22.48 9.64
N GLN A 137 -21.93 -22.21 9.87
CA GLN A 137 -21.43 -20.87 10.24
C GLN A 137 -21.46 -19.89 9.06
N SER A 138 -21.15 -20.35 7.84
CA SER A 138 -21.31 -19.58 6.61
C SER A 138 -22.79 -19.23 6.34
N HIS A 139 -23.72 -20.16 6.58
CA HIS A 139 -25.15 -19.89 6.46
C HIS A 139 -25.65 -18.87 7.51
N ARG A 140 -25.15 -18.93 8.75
CA ARG A 140 -25.42 -17.90 9.77
C ARG A 140 -24.89 -16.53 9.32
N ARG A 141 -23.65 -16.44 8.87
CA ARG A 141 -23.06 -15.20 8.34
C ARG A 141 -23.85 -14.63 7.15
N HIS A 142 -24.27 -15.48 6.20
CA HIS A 142 -25.08 -15.05 5.07
C HIS A 142 -26.46 -14.53 5.49
N ARG A 143 -27.08 -15.14 6.51
CA ARG A 143 -28.35 -14.67 7.09
C ARG A 143 -28.17 -13.30 7.77
N ASP A 144 -27.10 -13.12 8.54
CA ASP A 144 -26.81 -11.86 9.24
C ASP A 144 -26.44 -10.73 8.26
N GLN A 145 -25.76 -11.04 7.15
CA GLN A 145 -25.48 -10.11 6.05
C GLN A 145 -26.74 -9.70 5.28
N LYS A 146 -27.69 -10.62 5.07
CA LYS A 146 -28.96 -10.33 4.39
C LYS A 146 -29.91 -9.48 5.25
N LEU A 147 -29.79 -9.57 6.58
CA LEU A 147 -30.45 -8.68 7.53
C LEU A 147 -29.82 -7.29 7.52
N LEU A 148 -28.49 -7.21 7.38
CA LEU A 148 -27.74 -5.95 7.27
C LEU A 148 -28.07 -5.15 6.01
N SER A 149 -28.11 -5.80 4.84
CA SER A 149 -28.45 -5.11 3.59
C SER A 149 -29.85 -4.52 3.64
N ARG A 150 -30.81 -5.25 4.22
CA ARG A 150 -32.19 -4.79 4.41
C ARG A 150 -32.33 -3.66 5.41
N ALA A 151 -31.58 -3.70 6.51
CA ALA A 151 -31.58 -2.62 7.50
C ALA A 151 -30.95 -1.33 6.95
N ARG A 152 -29.93 -1.44 6.09
CA ARG A 152 -29.30 -0.30 5.42
C ARG A 152 -30.17 0.30 4.31
N GLU A 153 -30.84 -0.54 3.51
CA GLU A 153 -31.83 -0.09 2.52
C GLU A 153 -32.98 0.67 3.19
N ALA A 154 -33.46 0.21 4.36
CA ALA A 154 -34.52 0.89 5.10
C ALA A 154 -34.10 2.26 5.67
N LEU A 155 -32.83 2.45 6.02
CA LEU A 155 -32.29 3.72 6.52
C LEU A 155 -31.98 4.72 5.39
N GLN A 156 -31.87 4.27 4.13
CA GLN A 156 -31.67 5.14 2.96
C GLN A 156 -32.98 5.60 2.31
N THR A 157 -34.11 4.97 2.62
CA THR A 157 -35.42 5.34 2.06
C THR A 157 -36.16 6.44 2.84
N ASP A 158 -35.67 6.82 4.03
CA ASP A 158 -36.36 7.79 4.91
C ASP A 158 -35.98 9.28 4.68
N ASP A 159 -35.07 9.58 3.74
CA ASP A 159 -34.65 10.97 3.45
C ASP A 159 -35.68 11.80 2.63
N ASN A 160 -36.89 11.30 2.36
CA ASN A 160 -37.87 11.96 1.47
C ASN A 160 -39.27 12.20 2.05
N ALA A 161 -39.46 12.13 3.37
CA ALA A 161 -40.75 12.47 4.00
C ALA A 161 -40.73 13.85 4.66
N ALA A 162 -41.23 14.87 3.95
CA ALA A 162 -41.49 16.21 4.50
C ALA A 162 -42.77 16.21 5.36
N MET A 163 -42.71 16.72 6.59
CA MET A 163 -43.88 17.13 7.41
C MET A 163 -43.49 18.25 8.42
N PRO A 164 -44.46 19.03 8.93
CA PRO A 164 -44.40 20.50 8.92
C PRO A 164 -43.92 21.17 10.21
N THR A 165 -43.56 22.43 10.05
CA THR A 165 -42.99 23.39 11.00
C THR A 165 -43.96 23.89 12.08
N THR A 166 -43.51 23.93 13.35
CA THR A 166 -43.94 24.90 14.37
C THR A 166 -42.84 25.20 15.42
N THR A 167 -42.36 26.45 15.39
CA THR A 167 -41.95 27.40 16.47
C THR A 167 -40.99 27.05 17.62
N ASP A 168 -39.87 27.80 17.63
CA ASP A 168 -39.14 28.51 18.72
C ASP A 168 -38.42 27.79 19.89
N ASN A 169 -37.06 27.70 19.82
CA ASN A 169 -36.04 28.33 20.70
C ASN A 169 -34.60 27.82 20.39
N PRO A 170 -33.49 28.46 20.86
CA PRO A 170 -32.25 28.60 20.09
C PRO A 170 -31.06 27.75 20.57
N ALA A 171 -30.05 27.67 19.67
CA ALA A 171 -28.66 27.25 19.86
C ALA A 171 -28.32 25.74 19.81
N ALA A 172 -28.20 25.23 18.58
CA ALA A 172 -27.21 24.22 18.21
C ALA A 172 -26.67 24.56 16.81
N PRO A 173 -25.36 24.40 16.50
CA PRO A 173 -24.85 24.66 15.16
C PRO A 173 -25.45 23.62 14.21
N ALA A 174 -26.15 24.11 13.19
CA ALA A 174 -26.83 23.30 12.19
C ALA A 174 -25.84 22.35 11.48
N THR A 175 -26.02 21.06 11.68
CA THR A 175 -25.53 20.03 10.76
C THR A 175 -26.53 19.90 9.62
N ASN A 176 -26.40 20.74 8.59
CA ASN A 176 -26.99 20.45 7.28
C ASN A 176 -26.33 21.28 6.17
N GLY A 177 -25.71 20.57 5.23
CA GLY A 177 -25.00 21.11 4.08
C GLY A 177 -23.74 20.30 3.82
N ALA A 178 -23.76 19.44 2.80
CA ALA A 178 -22.54 18.82 2.29
C ALA A 178 -21.55 19.94 1.93
N SER A 179 -20.55 20.18 2.79
CA SER A 179 -19.53 21.19 2.54
C SER A 179 -18.76 20.78 1.30
N LYS A 180 -19.05 21.46 0.17
CA LYS A 180 -18.30 21.26 -1.07
C LYS A 180 -16.86 21.67 -0.81
N ILE A 181 -15.94 20.71 -0.84
CA ILE A 181 -14.50 20.96 -0.65
C ILE A 181 -14.07 22.11 -1.55
N ARG A 182 -13.40 23.12 -0.98
CA ARG A 182 -12.95 24.31 -1.70
C ARG A 182 -11.99 23.92 -2.81
N PHE A 183 -12.22 24.44 -4.02
CA PHE A 183 -11.27 24.34 -5.13
C PHE A 183 -10.50 25.66 -5.27
N ILE A 184 -9.18 25.57 -5.38
CA ILE A 184 -8.27 26.70 -5.62
C ILE A 184 -7.73 26.55 -7.05
N PRO A 185 -8.05 27.45 -7.99
CA PRO A 185 -7.63 27.36 -9.39
C PRO A 185 -6.17 27.81 -9.57
N LEU A 186 -5.26 27.16 -8.85
CA LEU A 186 -3.82 27.36 -8.91
C LEU A 186 -3.11 26.02 -9.05
N THR A 187 -1.85 26.06 -9.44
CA THR A 187 -1.01 24.87 -9.69
C THR A 187 0.28 24.99 -8.88
N TYR A 188 0.70 23.90 -8.25
CA TYR A 188 2.02 23.80 -7.65
C TYR A 188 3.08 23.54 -8.72
N SER A 189 4.17 24.31 -8.73
CA SER A 189 5.28 24.16 -9.67
C SER A 189 6.54 23.72 -8.95
N PRO A 190 7.13 22.54 -9.27
CA PRO A 190 8.40 22.12 -8.67
C PRO A 190 9.56 23.10 -8.91
N GLY A 191 9.60 23.75 -10.09
CA GLY A 191 10.62 24.76 -10.43
C GLY A 191 10.49 26.06 -9.64
N GLU A 192 9.29 26.36 -9.12
CA GLU A 192 8.98 27.53 -8.29
C GLU A 192 8.30 27.08 -6.99
N SER A 193 8.88 26.07 -6.33
CA SER A 193 8.27 25.36 -5.21
C SER A 193 7.76 26.31 -4.11
N HIS A 194 8.61 27.23 -3.66
CA HIS A 194 8.26 28.16 -2.58
C HIS A 194 7.14 29.12 -2.99
N THR A 195 7.30 29.82 -4.12
CA THR A 195 6.35 30.85 -4.57
C THR A 195 4.98 30.25 -4.89
N SER A 196 4.94 29.12 -5.60
CA SER A 196 3.68 28.44 -5.95
C SER A 196 2.98 27.87 -4.73
N ALA A 197 3.71 27.28 -3.77
CA ALA A 197 3.15 26.83 -2.51
C ALA A 197 2.63 27.99 -1.65
N LEU A 198 3.35 29.10 -1.56
CA LEU A 198 2.91 30.27 -0.79
C LEU A 198 1.61 30.86 -1.35
N ARG A 199 1.47 30.97 -2.67
CA ARG A 199 0.21 31.44 -3.29
C ARG A 199 -0.97 30.54 -2.95
N LEU A 200 -0.78 29.21 -3.00
CA LEU A 200 -1.81 28.25 -2.59
C LEU A 200 -2.20 28.43 -1.11
N ILE A 201 -1.22 28.57 -0.23
CA ILE A 201 -1.43 28.69 1.21
C ILE A 201 -2.08 30.01 1.59
N LEU A 202 -1.65 31.14 1.03
CA LEU A 202 -2.27 32.45 1.29
C LEU A 202 -3.68 32.54 0.70
N THR A 203 -3.96 31.82 -0.39
CA THR A 203 -5.34 31.70 -0.89
C THR A 203 -6.21 30.92 0.10
N LEU A 204 -5.67 29.85 0.70
CA LEU A 204 -6.37 29.05 1.70
C LEU A 204 -6.55 29.80 3.04
N ARG A 205 -5.47 30.44 3.52
CA ARG A 205 -5.34 31.15 4.80
C ARG A 205 -4.83 32.58 4.56
N PRO A 206 -5.70 33.52 4.15
CA PRO A 206 -5.30 34.92 3.96
C PRO A 206 -4.76 35.56 5.26
N ASP A 207 -5.21 35.07 6.42
CA ASP A 207 -4.73 35.50 7.74
C ASP A 207 -3.24 35.17 8.01
N TRP A 208 -2.58 34.44 7.11
CA TRP A 208 -1.15 34.12 7.21
C TRP A 208 -0.25 35.12 6.48
N GLU A 209 -0.79 36.11 5.77
CA GLU A 209 -0.03 37.08 4.97
C GLU A 209 1.03 37.84 5.77
N ASN A 210 0.70 38.23 7.01
CA ASN A 210 1.62 38.92 7.92
C ASN A 210 2.39 37.96 8.87
N GLY A 211 2.25 36.65 8.66
CA GLY A 211 2.88 35.62 9.49
C GLY A 211 4.26 35.21 8.99
N LYS A 212 4.94 34.35 9.76
CA LYS A 212 6.20 33.71 9.33
C LYS A 212 5.90 32.31 8.79
N VAL A 213 5.53 32.25 7.50
CA VAL A 213 5.24 30.99 6.82
C VAL A 213 6.52 30.24 6.52
N GLU A 214 6.66 29.02 7.04
CA GLU A 214 7.78 28.12 6.79
C GLU A 214 7.31 26.84 6.10
N PHE A 215 8.12 26.36 5.16
CA PHE A 215 7.87 25.14 4.39
C PHE A 215 8.89 24.08 4.76
N ILE A 216 8.42 22.92 5.20
CA ILE A 216 9.22 21.77 5.59
C ILE A 216 8.90 20.66 4.58
N ARG A 217 9.89 20.26 3.79
CA ARG A 217 9.73 19.21 2.79
C ARG A 217 9.89 17.83 3.43
N PHE A 218 8.96 16.93 3.13
CA PHE A 218 9.12 15.50 3.41
C PHE A 218 9.75 14.80 2.21
N THR A 219 10.70 13.90 2.47
CA THR A 219 11.48 13.19 1.45
C THR A 219 11.07 11.73 1.27
N ASP A 220 10.23 11.20 2.17
CA ASP A 220 9.94 9.77 2.25
C ASP A 220 8.85 9.31 1.25
N GLY A 221 8.19 10.25 0.56
CA GLY A 221 7.20 9.96 -0.47
C GLY A 221 7.84 9.72 -1.83
N ILE A 222 7.54 8.58 -2.44
CA ILE A 222 8.04 8.17 -3.77
C ILE A 222 7.32 8.98 -4.87
N THR A 223 5.99 8.97 -4.89
CA THR A 223 5.20 9.46 -6.03
C THR A 223 4.75 10.92 -5.93
N ASN A 224 4.84 11.58 -4.77
CA ASN A 224 4.22 12.88 -4.52
C ASN A 224 5.17 13.88 -3.85
N THR A 225 5.03 15.16 -4.17
CA THR A 225 5.70 16.22 -3.40
C THR A 225 4.86 16.57 -2.18
N LEU A 226 5.46 16.44 -0.99
CA LEU A 226 4.82 16.71 0.30
C LEU A 226 5.54 17.84 1.04
N LEU A 227 4.81 18.92 1.34
CA LEU A 227 5.29 20.06 2.11
C LEU A 227 4.40 20.28 3.34
N LYS A 228 4.97 20.23 4.53
CA LYS A 228 4.34 20.76 5.75
C LYS A 228 4.55 22.27 5.77
N VAL A 229 3.46 22.99 5.92
CA VAL A 229 3.44 24.45 5.97
C VAL A 229 2.95 24.89 7.33
N VAL A 230 3.76 25.68 8.02
CA VAL A 230 3.47 26.22 9.34
C VAL A 230 3.54 27.73 9.32
N ASN A 231 2.72 28.37 10.15
CA ASN A 231 2.84 29.80 10.44
C ASN A 231 3.42 29.98 11.83
N LYS A 232 4.70 30.31 11.92
CA LYS A 232 5.34 30.59 13.20
C LYS A 232 4.90 31.96 13.71
N ARG A 233 4.10 31.96 14.76
CA ARG A 233 3.70 33.16 15.51
C ARG A 233 4.39 33.13 16.88
N ASN A 234 4.82 34.30 17.35
CA ASN A 234 5.49 34.40 18.65
C ASN A 234 4.52 33.98 19.77
N GLY A 235 5.00 33.14 20.69
CA GLY A 235 4.25 32.70 21.87
C GLY A 235 3.41 31.44 21.71
N LEU A 236 3.40 30.79 20.54
CA LEU A 236 2.80 29.48 20.35
C LEU A 236 3.79 28.36 20.66
N THR A 237 3.31 27.30 21.30
CA THR A 237 4.01 26.02 21.47
C THR A 237 4.10 25.27 20.14
N ASP A 238 5.05 24.33 20.04
CA ASP A 238 5.16 23.47 18.84
C ASP A 238 3.88 22.66 18.60
N GLU A 239 3.18 22.27 19.67
CA GLU A 239 1.86 21.64 19.62
C GLU A 239 0.81 22.51 18.93
N GLU A 240 0.71 23.78 19.30
CA GLU A 240 -0.25 24.71 18.73
C GLU A 240 0.06 24.99 17.26
N ILE A 241 1.36 25.18 16.93
CA ILE A 241 1.83 25.36 15.56
C ILE A 241 1.45 24.14 14.70
N ASP A 242 1.69 22.92 15.20
CA ASP A 242 1.39 21.69 14.47
C ASP A 242 -0.11 21.45 14.30
N SER A 243 -0.93 21.91 15.24
CA SER A 243 -2.39 21.79 15.13
C SER A 243 -2.97 22.66 13.99
N GLU A 244 -2.31 23.78 13.68
CA GLU A 244 -2.65 24.66 12.56
C GLU A 244 -1.92 24.34 11.26
N ALA A 245 -0.97 23.40 11.29
CA ALA A 245 -0.15 23.08 10.14
C ALA A 245 -0.97 22.49 8.98
N VAL A 246 -0.63 22.93 7.77
CA VAL A 246 -1.24 22.47 6.52
C VAL A 246 -0.24 21.59 5.81
N LEU A 247 -0.69 20.44 5.33
CA LEU A 247 0.06 19.60 4.42
C LEU A 247 -0.37 19.87 2.99
N LEU A 248 0.58 20.26 2.15
CA LEU A 248 0.43 20.39 0.72
C LEU A 248 0.97 19.14 0.06
N ARG A 249 0.09 18.42 -0.65
CA ARG A 249 0.43 17.26 -1.48
C ARG A 249 0.20 17.63 -2.93
N ALA A 250 1.28 17.67 -3.72
CA ALA A 250 1.21 17.84 -5.17
C ALA A 250 1.52 16.52 -5.87
N TYR A 251 0.70 16.17 -6.87
CA TYR A 251 0.78 14.90 -7.60
C TYR A 251 2.06 14.82 -8.43
N GLY A 252 2.68 13.63 -8.45
CA GLY A 252 3.83 13.36 -9.33
C GLY A 252 3.44 13.29 -10.80
N GLN A 253 4.37 13.65 -11.68
CA GLN A 253 4.19 13.55 -13.13
C GLN A 253 4.02 12.08 -13.57
N GLY A 254 3.06 11.80 -14.46
CA GLY A 254 2.88 10.47 -15.07
C GLY A 254 2.18 9.42 -14.19
N THR A 255 1.74 9.79 -12.99
CA THR A 255 1.16 8.85 -12.00
C THR A 255 -0.32 8.51 -12.24
N ASP A 256 -1.00 9.24 -13.13
CA ASP A 256 -2.44 9.09 -13.45
C ASP A 256 -2.78 7.77 -14.16
N LEU A 257 -1.77 7.04 -14.65
CA LEU A 257 -1.93 5.69 -15.20
C LEU A 257 -2.37 4.70 -14.12
N ILE A 258 -1.82 4.83 -12.91
CA ILE A 258 -2.04 3.90 -11.80
C ILE A 258 -3.03 4.49 -10.79
N ILE A 259 -2.94 5.78 -10.52
CA ILE A 259 -3.72 6.45 -9.46
C ILE A 259 -4.86 7.27 -10.08
N ASP A 260 -6.08 7.05 -9.57
CA ASP A 260 -7.24 7.86 -9.94
C ASP A 260 -7.40 9.00 -8.91
N ARG A 261 -6.98 10.22 -9.29
CA ARG A 261 -6.94 11.38 -8.40
C ARG A 261 -8.31 11.82 -7.88
N GLU A 262 -9.35 11.61 -8.67
CA GLU A 262 -10.72 11.89 -8.22
C GLU A 262 -11.12 10.89 -7.15
N ARG A 263 -10.82 9.60 -7.35
CA ARG A 263 -11.07 8.56 -6.34
C ARG A 263 -10.24 8.77 -5.07
N GLU A 264 -8.97 9.13 -5.20
CA GLU A 264 -8.11 9.45 -4.04
C GLU A 264 -8.74 10.57 -3.19
N THR A 265 -9.24 11.62 -3.85
CA THR A 265 -9.94 12.71 -3.18
C THR A 265 -11.22 12.21 -2.48
N GLN A 266 -12.04 11.42 -3.19
CA GLN A 266 -13.29 10.87 -2.64
C GLN A 266 -13.03 9.95 -1.43
N ASN A 267 -11.98 9.12 -1.51
CA ASN A 267 -11.53 8.28 -0.42
C ASN A 267 -11.11 9.12 0.80
N HIS A 268 -10.31 10.16 0.59
CA HIS A 268 -9.87 11.06 1.66
C HIS A 268 -11.08 11.74 2.31
N GLU A 269 -11.98 12.30 1.52
CA GLU A 269 -13.17 12.99 2.03
C GLU A 269 -14.06 12.03 2.83
N LEU A 270 -14.31 10.83 2.32
CA LEU A 270 -15.04 9.79 3.03
C LEU A 270 -14.39 9.47 4.38
N LEU A 271 -13.08 9.18 4.39
CA LEU A 271 -12.35 8.87 5.61
C LEU A 271 -12.36 10.04 6.61
N SER A 272 -12.30 11.28 6.11
CA SER A 272 -12.36 12.47 6.95
C SER A 272 -13.71 12.60 7.64
N ARG A 273 -14.82 12.27 6.96
CA ARG A 273 -16.17 12.26 7.56
C ARG A 273 -16.31 11.20 8.67
N HIS A 274 -15.51 10.14 8.61
CA HIS A 274 -15.44 9.10 9.64
C HIS A 274 -14.34 9.34 10.69
N HIS A 275 -13.66 10.50 10.68
CA HIS A 275 -12.54 10.83 11.58
C HIS A 275 -11.37 9.83 11.50
N LEU A 276 -11.15 9.24 10.32
CA LEU A 276 -10.06 8.31 10.02
C LEU A 276 -8.98 8.90 9.12
N ALA A 277 -9.25 10.07 8.55
CA ALA A 277 -8.30 10.90 7.81
C ALA A 277 -8.32 12.35 8.34
N PRO A 278 -7.24 13.12 8.15
CA PRO A 278 -7.22 14.53 8.49
C PRO A 278 -8.18 15.31 7.59
N ALA A 279 -8.70 16.43 8.10
CA ALA A 279 -9.62 17.28 7.34
C ALA A 279 -8.98 17.75 6.02
N LEU A 280 -9.67 17.48 4.91
CA LEU A 280 -9.35 18.01 3.59
C LEU A 280 -9.79 19.47 3.54
N LEU A 281 -8.83 20.39 3.35
CA LEU A 281 -9.06 21.83 3.43
C LEU A 281 -9.38 22.43 2.05
N ALA A 282 -8.66 22.00 1.02
CA ALA A 282 -8.91 22.40 -0.36
C ALA A 282 -8.27 21.44 -1.37
N ARG A 283 -8.76 21.50 -2.61
CA ARG A 283 -8.14 20.90 -3.81
C ARG A 283 -7.57 21.99 -4.69
N PHE A 284 -6.58 21.66 -5.51
CA PHE A 284 -6.05 22.53 -6.56
C PHE A 284 -5.71 21.70 -7.80
N HIS A 285 -5.32 22.33 -8.92
CA HIS A 285 -5.24 21.66 -10.23
C HIS A 285 -4.43 20.37 -10.23
N ASN A 286 -3.32 20.33 -9.48
CA ASN A 286 -2.42 19.19 -9.41
C ASN A 286 -2.15 18.75 -7.97
N GLY A 287 -3.13 18.85 -7.07
CA GLY A 287 -2.95 18.38 -5.70
C GLY A 287 -4.05 18.74 -4.72
N MET A 288 -3.73 18.60 -3.44
CA MET A 288 -4.63 18.82 -2.32
C MET A 288 -3.93 19.41 -1.10
N LEU A 289 -4.70 20.13 -0.29
CA LEU A 289 -4.30 20.73 0.99
C LEU A 289 -5.14 20.11 2.10
N TYR A 290 -4.50 19.55 3.13
CA TYR A 290 -5.19 18.93 4.27
C TYR A 290 -4.44 19.18 5.58
N ARG A 291 -5.07 18.89 6.72
CA ARG A 291 -4.43 19.07 8.05
C ARG A 291 -3.25 18.12 8.23
N PHE A 292 -2.19 18.60 8.86
CA PHE A 292 -1.06 17.76 9.25
C PHE A 292 -1.47 16.78 10.36
N ILE A 293 -1.01 15.53 10.28
CA ILE A 293 -1.13 14.55 11.36
C ILE A 293 0.18 14.54 12.14
N ARG A 294 0.12 14.93 13.41
CA ARG A 294 1.27 14.88 14.30
C ARG A 294 1.61 13.43 14.65
N GLY A 295 2.88 13.07 14.55
CA GLY A 295 3.40 11.77 14.93
C GLY A 295 4.69 11.41 14.21
N ALA A 296 5.11 10.16 14.37
CA ALA A 296 6.25 9.59 13.67
C ALA A 296 5.80 8.43 12.79
N ALA A 297 6.26 8.41 11.54
CA ALA A 297 6.06 7.26 10.66
C ALA A 297 6.81 6.04 11.23
N THR A 298 6.22 4.86 11.10
CA THR A 298 6.88 3.62 11.51
C THR A 298 7.91 3.17 10.48
N SER A 299 8.93 2.45 10.95
CA SER A 299 9.79 1.62 10.08
C SER A 299 9.25 0.19 9.99
N PRO A 300 9.73 -0.65 9.03
CA PRO A 300 9.37 -2.08 9.01
C PRO A 300 9.68 -2.77 10.34
N ALA A 301 10.74 -2.33 11.03
CA ALA A 301 11.12 -2.87 12.34
C ALA A 301 10.08 -2.58 13.43
N ASP A 302 9.46 -1.38 13.40
CA ASP A 302 8.47 -0.98 14.39
C ASP A 302 7.17 -1.77 14.29
N LEU A 303 6.79 -2.22 13.09
CA LEU A 303 5.59 -3.05 12.88
C LEU A 303 5.63 -4.36 13.68
N ARG A 304 6.82 -4.82 14.09
CA ARG A 304 7.00 -6.04 14.88
C ARG A 304 6.78 -5.82 16.38
N ARG A 305 6.72 -4.58 16.85
CA ARG A 305 6.53 -4.25 18.26
C ARG A 305 5.07 -4.44 18.66
N GLU A 306 4.84 -5.09 19.79
CA GLU A 306 3.50 -5.48 20.24
C GLU A 306 2.55 -4.30 20.39
N GLU A 307 3.03 -3.22 21.00
CA GLU A 307 2.26 -2.01 21.19
C GLU A 307 1.86 -1.34 19.86
N ILE A 308 2.66 -1.51 18.80
CA ILE A 308 2.40 -0.93 17.48
C ILE A 308 1.45 -1.81 16.68
N TRP A 309 1.73 -3.12 16.50
CA TRP A 309 0.83 -3.96 15.70
C TRP A 309 -0.54 -4.10 16.33
N ARG A 310 -0.66 -4.05 17.67
CA ARG A 310 -1.96 -3.98 18.35
C ARG A 310 -2.71 -2.69 17.99
N ALA A 311 -2.02 -1.56 17.97
CA ALA A 311 -2.62 -0.28 17.58
C ALA A 311 -3.07 -0.29 16.11
N VAL A 312 -2.26 -0.89 15.22
CA VAL A 312 -2.61 -1.09 13.80
C VAL A 312 -3.83 -2.00 13.66
N ALA A 313 -3.87 -3.14 14.35
CA ALA A 313 -5.01 -4.07 14.33
C ALA A 313 -6.32 -3.37 14.73
N ARG A 314 -6.30 -2.59 15.80
CA ARG A 314 -7.46 -1.80 16.26
C ARG A 314 -7.90 -0.76 15.23
N ARG A 315 -6.95 0.01 14.70
CA ARG A 315 -7.24 1.08 13.73
C ARG A 315 -7.76 0.52 12.40
N LEU A 316 -7.16 -0.56 11.90
CA LEU A 316 -7.61 -1.23 10.68
C LEU A 316 -8.99 -1.85 10.86
N ALA A 317 -9.26 -2.44 12.02
CA ALA A 317 -10.58 -2.96 12.37
C ALA A 317 -11.64 -1.86 12.43
N GLN A 318 -11.31 -0.69 13.02
CA GLN A 318 -12.19 0.47 13.02
C GLN A 318 -12.54 0.88 11.59
N TRP A 319 -11.53 1.08 10.75
CA TRP A 319 -11.70 1.47 9.36
C TRP A 319 -12.61 0.49 8.62
N HIS A 320 -12.32 -0.81 8.68
CA HIS A 320 -13.10 -1.85 7.99
C HIS A 320 -14.54 -2.00 8.52
N ALA A 321 -14.79 -1.61 9.77
CA ALA A 321 -16.12 -1.69 10.38
C ALA A 321 -17.02 -0.50 10.01
N VAL A 322 -16.47 0.71 10.02
CA VAL A 322 -17.29 1.94 9.99
C VAL A 322 -17.36 2.62 8.63
N VAL A 323 -16.38 2.39 7.74
CA VAL A 323 -16.33 3.07 6.45
C VAL A 323 -17.06 2.25 5.38
N PRO A 324 -18.08 2.80 4.71
CA PRO A 324 -18.83 2.08 3.69
C PRO A 324 -18.02 1.89 2.41
N CYS A 325 -18.21 0.75 1.74
CA CYS A 325 -17.78 0.57 0.35
C CYS A 325 -18.70 1.39 -0.55
N ILE A 326 -18.30 2.60 -0.94
CA ILE A 326 -19.06 3.40 -1.89
C ILE A 326 -19.06 2.65 -3.24
N ALA A 327 -20.22 2.18 -3.66
CA ALA A 327 -20.42 1.83 -5.06
C ALA A 327 -20.46 3.15 -5.83
N THR A 328 -19.47 3.44 -6.67
CA THR A 328 -19.58 4.59 -7.55
C THR A 328 -20.69 4.30 -8.55
N SER A 329 -21.85 4.94 -8.38
CA SER A 329 -22.74 5.22 -9.50
C SER A 329 -22.02 6.24 -10.38
N ARG A 330 -21.07 5.78 -11.20
CA ARG A 330 -20.53 6.60 -12.29
C ARG A 330 -21.69 6.91 -13.22
N ARG A 331 -22.03 8.19 -13.38
CA ARG A 331 -22.94 8.59 -14.46
C ARG A 331 -22.25 8.29 -15.79
N PRO A 332 -22.99 7.93 -16.85
CA PRO A 332 -22.40 7.73 -18.17
C PRO A 332 -21.64 8.97 -18.62
N LEU A 333 -20.48 8.78 -19.26
CA LEU A 333 -19.56 9.84 -19.71
C LEU A 333 -20.25 10.99 -20.47
N ALA A 334 -21.36 10.72 -21.15
CA ALA A 334 -22.14 11.73 -21.89
C ALA A 334 -22.73 12.83 -21.00
N ASP A 335 -23.04 12.55 -19.73
CA ASP A 335 -23.61 13.54 -18.80
C ASP A 335 -22.52 14.42 -18.15
N GLU A 336 -21.26 13.97 -18.14
CA GLU A 336 -20.13 14.71 -17.57
C GLU A 336 -19.54 15.74 -18.55
N ILE A 337 -19.70 15.53 -19.87
CA ILE A 337 -19.21 16.45 -20.90
C ILE A 337 -19.87 17.83 -20.79
N HIS A 338 -21.14 17.93 -20.40
CA HIS A 338 -21.82 19.23 -20.23
C HIS A 338 -21.36 20.04 -19.00
N GLY A 339 -20.62 19.45 -18.06
CA GLY A 339 -20.10 20.14 -16.88
C GLY A 339 -18.61 20.48 -16.92
N SER A 340 -17.92 20.11 -18.01
CA SER A 340 -16.45 20.04 -18.07
C SER A 340 -15.84 20.70 -19.33
N GLU A 341 -16.58 21.53 -20.06
CA GLU A 341 -16.04 22.20 -21.26
C GLU A 341 -15.06 23.36 -20.96
N ASP A 342 -14.82 23.71 -19.68
CA ASP A 342 -13.90 24.80 -19.29
C ASP A 342 -12.47 24.34 -18.91
N PHE A 343 -12.10 23.06 -19.07
CA PHE A 343 -10.78 22.58 -18.63
C PHE A 343 -10.02 21.80 -19.71
N ASP A 344 -9.18 22.54 -20.42
CA ASP A 344 -8.17 22.04 -21.34
C ASP A 344 -6.98 21.46 -20.54
N VAL A 345 -7.14 20.26 -19.99
CA VAL A 345 -6.05 19.48 -19.37
C VAL A 345 -6.11 18.05 -19.89
N HIS A 346 -5.42 17.82 -21.01
CA HIS A 346 -5.29 16.49 -21.62
C HIS A 346 -4.18 15.66 -20.95
N ALA A 347 -4.60 14.63 -20.21
CA ALA A 347 -3.94 13.32 -20.18
C ALA A 347 -4.96 12.23 -19.81
N PRO A 348 -5.78 11.74 -20.78
CA PRO A 348 -6.67 10.61 -20.53
C PRO A 348 -5.85 9.32 -20.41
N THR A 349 -6.08 8.53 -19.36
CA THR A 349 -5.72 7.09 -19.37
C THR A 349 -6.49 6.43 -20.54
N PRO A 350 -5.90 5.51 -21.33
CA PRO A 350 -6.60 4.87 -22.45
C PRO A 350 -7.94 4.22 -22.07
N SER A 351 -8.07 3.74 -20.82
CA SER A 351 -9.32 3.16 -20.29
C SER A 351 -10.46 4.17 -20.11
N ARG A 352 -10.18 5.48 -20.05
CA ARG A 352 -11.22 6.53 -19.93
C ARG A 352 -11.92 6.83 -21.26
N MET A 353 -11.36 6.39 -22.39
CA MET A 353 -11.88 6.68 -23.74
C MET A 353 -12.56 5.48 -24.40
N ASP A 354 -12.37 4.25 -23.88
CA ASP A 354 -12.98 3.03 -24.43
C ASP A 354 -14.03 2.46 -23.45
N PRO A 355 -15.33 2.69 -23.71
CA PRO A 355 -16.41 2.13 -22.89
C PRO A 355 -16.39 0.60 -22.79
N ALA A 356 -15.92 -0.11 -23.82
CA ALA A 356 -15.88 -1.57 -23.82
C ALA A 356 -14.77 -2.09 -22.89
N LEU A 357 -13.60 -1.44 -22.92
CA LEU A 357 -12.50 -1.74 -21.99
C LEU A 357 -12.90 -1.46 -20.54
N GLN A 358 -13.57 -0.33 -20.30
CA GLN A 358 -14.06 0.00 -18.95
C GLN A 358 -15.11 -1.01 -18.46
N ALA A 359 -16.05 -1.44 -19.32
CA ALA A 359 -17.02 -2.49 -18.96
C ALA A 359 -16.33 -3.84 -18.67
N ALA A 360 -15.28 -4.20 -19.41
CA ALA A 360 -14.51 -5.40 -19.15
C ALA A 360 -13.78 -5.35 -17.79
N ILE A 361 -13.23 -4.18 -17.44
CA ILE A 361 -12.60 -3.94 -16.13
C ILE A 361 -13.64 -4.04 -15.01
N ASP A 362 -14.75 -3.34 -15.12
CA ASP A 362 -15.78 -3.31 -14.08
C ASP A 362 -16.48 -4.68 -13.92
N GLY A 363 -16.59 -5.42 -15.02
CA GLY A 363 -17.12 -6.78 -15.07
C GLY A 363 -16.18 -7.88 -14.58
N THR A 364 -14.94 -7.55 -14.18
CA THR A 364 -13.91 -8.56 -13.79
C THR A 364 -14.40 -9.51 -12.73
N ALA A 365 -15.10 -9.00 -11.71
CA ALA A 365 -15.65 -9.80 -10.61
C ALA A 365 -17.18 -9.61 -10.56
N PRO A 366 -17.95 -10.47 -11.25
CA PRO A 366 -19.41 -10.32 -11.34
C PRO A 366 -20.08 -10.27 -9.96
N GLY A 367 -21.00 -9.31 -9.80
CA GLY A 367 -21.73 -9.10 -8.55
C GLY A 367 -20.96 -8.36 -7.47
N LYS A 368 -19.72 -7.91 -7.72
CA LYS A 368 -18.97 -7.01 -6.82
C LYS A 368 -19.05 -5.56 -7.30
N PRO A 369 -19.09 -4.57 -6.39
CA PRO A 369 -19.01 -3.17 -6.77
C PRO A 369 -17.65 -2.88 -7.42
N ALA A 370 -17.62 -2.08 -8.47
CA ALA A 370 -16.40 -1.57 -9.07
C ALA A 370 -16.18 -0.09 -8.66
N PRO A 371 -14.93 0.35 -8.46
CA PRO A 371 -13.71 -0.47 -8.47
C PRO A 371 -13.62 -1.39 -7.24
N ASN A 372 -12.85 -2.46 -7.36
CA ASN A 372 -12.45 -3.36 -6.26
C ASN A 372 -11.06 -3.93 -6.55
N LEU A 373 -10.51 -4.72 -5.62
CA LEU A 373 -9.21 -5.40 -5.78
C LEU A 373 -9.00 -6.03 -7.18
N TRP A 374 -10.00 -6.76 -7.68
CA TRP A 374 -9.91 -7.51 -8.93
C TRP A 374 -9.92 -6.59 -10.14
N SER A 375 -10.83 -5.61 -10.17
CA SER A 375 -10.91 -4.65 -11.27
C SER A 375 -9.67 -3.74 -11.32
N VAL A 376 -9.06 -3.43 -10.18
CA VAL A 376 -7.77 -2.72 -10.12
C VAL A 376 -6.67 -3.54 -10.77
N MET A 377 -6.51 -4.82 -10.41
CA MET A 377 -5.53 -5.69 -11.05
C MET A 377 -5.80 -5.87 -12.55
N GLN A 378 -7.06 -5.98 -12.97
CA GLN A 378 -7.43 -6.05 -14.39
C GLN A 378 -6.99 -4.79 -15.15
N LYS A 379 -7.28 -3.60 -14.59
CA LYS A 379 -6.85 -2.33 -15.15
C LYS A 379 -5.32 -2.28 -15.30
N TRP A 380 -4.59 -2.74 -14.29
CA TRP A 380 -3.13 -2.75 -14.32
C TRP A 380 -2.56 -3.73 -15.36
N ILE A 381 -3.10 -4.95 -15.47
CA ILE A 381 -2.67 -5.91 -16.49
C ILE A 381 -2.86 -5.34 -17.90
N TYR A 382 -3.99 -4.67 -18.17
CA TYR A 382 -4.22 -4.01 -19.46
C TYR A 382 -3.28 -2.83 -19.73
N ALA A 383 -2.70 -2.22 -18.69
CA ALA A 383 -1.73 -1.12 -18.84
C ALA A 383 -0.30 -1.61 -19.09
N LEU A 384 -0.01 -2.90 -18.97
CA LEU A 384 1.32 -3.46 -19.26
C LEU A 384 1.68 -3.31 -20.74
N PRO A 385 2.98 -3.15 -21.07
CA PRO A 385 3.43 -3.07 -22.45
C PRO A 385 3.14 -4.38 -23.19
N VAL A 386 2.94 -4.30 -24.51
CA VAL A 386 2.64 -5.43 -25.41
C VAL A 386 3.39 -5.30 -26.75
N ASN A 387 4.53 -4.62 -26.74
CA ASN A 387 5.29 -4.29 -27.95
C ASN A 387 6.08 -5.50 -28.47
N THR A 388 6.50 -6.39 -27.56
CA THR A 388 7.24 -7.62 -27.88
C THR A 388 6.42 -8.87 -27.60
N ASP A 389 6.80 -10.01 -28.20
CA ASP A 389 6.12 -11.29 -27.94
C ASP A 389 6.30 -11.76 -26.49
N ALA A 390 7.44 -11.44 -25.86
CA ALA A 390 7.68 -11.71 -24.45
C ALA A 390 6.72 -10.92 -23.55
N GLU A 391 6.51 -9.63 -23.85
CA GLU A 391 5.55 -8.77 -23.14
C GLU A 391 4.11 -9.27 -23.32
N LYS A 392 3.70 -9.60 -24.55
CA LYS A 392 2.38 -10.19 -24.82
C LYS A 392 2.17 -11.50 -24.07
N SER A 393 3.17 -12.38 -24.08
CA SER A 393 3.12 -13.67 -23.36
C SER A 393 3.02 -13.49 -21.84
N ARG A 394 3.75 -12.51 -21.30
CA ARG A 394 3.69 -12.15 -19.87
C ARG A 394 2.30 -11.61 -19.50
N GLN A 395 1.77 -10.65 -20.27
CA GLN A 395 0.42 -10.12 -20.04
C GLN A 395 -0.64 -11.24 -20.11
N ALA A 396 -0.56 -12.12 -21.11
CA ALA A 396 -1.47 -13.26 -21.24
C ALA A 396 -1.41 -14.22 -20.03
N THR A 397 -0.21 -14.48 -19.51
CA THR A 397 -0.01 -15.30 -18.32
C THR A 397 -0.65 -14.67 -17.08
N LEU A 398 -0.43 -13.37 -16.87
CA LEU A 398 -1.04 -12.63 -15.77
C LEU A 398 -2.57 -12.56 -15.92
N GLN A 399 -3.08 -12.38 -17.13
CA GLN A 399 -4.51 -12.38 -17.41
C GLN A 399 -5.17 -13.72 -17.06
N GLN A 400 -4.57 -14.83 -17.50
CA GLN A 400 -5.06 -16.17 -17.18
C GLN A 400 -5.08 -16.41 -15.67
N GLU A 401 -4.04 -15.96 -14.97
CA GLU A 401 -3.93 -16.14 -13.54
C GLU A 401 -4.90 -15.24 -12.77
N LEU A 402 -5.14 -14.00 -13.22
CA LEU A 402 -6.18 -13.15 -12.64
C LEU A 402 -7.57 -13.78 -12.80
N THR A 403 -7.89 -14.33 -13.97
CA THR A 403 -9.16 -15.06 -14.18
C THR A 403 -9.31 -16.21 -13.19
N ARG A 404 -8.23 -16.98 -12.95
CA ARG A 404 -8.21 -18.05 -11.96
C ARG A 404 -8.43 -17.51 -10.54
N LEU A 405 -7.70 -16.47 -10.15
CA LEU A 405 -7.84 -15.84 -8.83
C LEU A 405 -9.26 -15.32 -8.60
N VAL A 406 -9.87 -14.65 -9.58
CA VAL A 406 -11.26 -14.20 -9.47
C VAL A 406 -12.20 -15.36 -9.21
N ALA A 407 -12.07 -16.46 -9.94
CA ALA A 407 -12.91 -17.64 -9.77
C ALA A 407 -12.74 -18.29 -8.38
N GLU A 408 -11.50 -18.35 -7.87
CA GLU A 408 -11.16 -18.98 -6.59
C GLU A 408 -11.49 -18.09 -5.37
N PHE A 409 -11.38 -16.75 -5.52
CA PHE A 409 -11.34 -15.82 -4.38
C PHE A 409 -12.47 -14.80 -4.33
N SER A 410 -13.03 -14.35 -5.46
CA SER A 410 -13.96 -13.21 -5.45
C SER A 410 -15.22 -13.45 -4.62
N ASN A 411 -15.72 -14.69 -4.57
CA ASN A 411 -16.95 -15.07 -3.87
C ASN A 411 -16.73 -15.77 -2.52
N ARG A 412 -15.50 -15.73 -1.98
CA ARG A 412 -15.23 -16.30 -0.66
C ARG A 412 -15.95 -15.51 0.43
N PRO A 413 -16.51 -16.18 1.47
CA PRO A 413 -17.21 -15.50 2.54
C PRO A 413 -16.23 -14.74 3.43
N GLY A 414 -16.44 -13.43 3.56
CA GLY A 414 -15.59 -12.52 4.34
C GLY A 414 -16.39 -11.59 5.24
N LEU A 415 -15.67 -10.70 5.93
CA LEU A 415 -16.26 -9.59 6.66
C LEU A 415 -16.75 -8.50 5.69
N GLY A 416 -17.59 -7.59 6.20
CA GLY A 416 -18.18 -6.51 5.44
C GLY A 416 -19.31 -6.95 4.50
N ASP A 417 -19.82 -6.00 3.73
CA ASP A 417 -20.93 -6.23 2.81
C ASP A 417 -20.41 -6.88 1.53
N ASN A 418 -21.13 -7.89 1.04
CA ASN A 418 -20.69 -8.66 -0.12
C ASN A 418 -19.26 -9.22 0.04
N SER A 419 -18.85 -9.52 1.27
CA SER A 419 -17.49 -9.97 1.64
C SER A 419 -16.37 -8.99 1.31
N LEU A 420 -16.70 -7.69 1.22
CA LEU A 420 -15.76 -6.60 1.00
C LEU A 420 -15.84 -5.59 2.14
N VAL A 421 -14.69 -5.05 2.52
CA VAL A 421 -14.54 -3.90 3.40
C VAL A 421 -13.89 -2.77 2.60
N PHE A 422 -14.06 -1.53 3.04
CA PHE A 422 -13.29 -0.42 2.47
C PHE A 422 -11.86 -0.52 2.97
N ALA A 423 -10.98 -1.12 2.17
CA ALA A 423 -9.62 -1.50 2.57
C ALA A 423 -8.61 -0.41 2.21
N HIS A 424 -7.49 -0.36 2.92
CA HIS A 424 -6.39 0.56 2.62
C HIS A 424 -5.60 0.11 1.38
N CYS A 425 -5.39 -1.20 1.24
CA CYS A 425 -4.67 -1.88 0.15
C CYS A 425 -3.16 -1.58 0.05
N ASP A 426 -2.63 -0.68 0.89
CA ASP A 426 -1.22 -0.26 0.86
C ASP A 426 -0.71 0.15 2.26
N LEU A 427 -0.97 -0.70 3.26
CA LEU A 427 -0.62 -0.39 4.64
C LEU A 427 0.83 -0.77 4.99
N LEU A 428 1.78 -0.17 4.26
CA LEU A 428 3.21 -0.27 4.55
C LEU A 428 3.62 0.58 5.76
N SER A 429 4.82 0.37 6.28
CA SER A 429 5.30 1.04 7.52
C SER A 429 5.27 2.57 7.46
N GLY A 430 5.69 3.17 6.35
CA GLY A 430 5.59 4.61 6.11
C GLY A 430 4.17 5.18 6.17
N ASN A 431 3.14 4.34 5.96
CA ASN A 431 1.74 4.74 5.98
C ASN A 431 1.08 4.60 7.36
N VAL A 432 1.87 4.23 8.38
CA VAL A 432 1.43 4.15 9.78
C VAL A 432 2.13 5.24 10.59
N ILE A 433 1.35 6.18 11.12
CA ILE A 433 1.82 7.29 11.95
C ILE A 433 1.49 7.00 13.42
N VAL A 434 2.52 6.82 14.26
CA VAL A 434 2.37 6.70 15.71
C VAL A 434 2.13 8.09 16.30
N GLN A 435 0.99 8.26 16.96
CA GLN A 435 0.65 9.54 17.56
C GLN A 435 1.43 9.77 18.87
N PRO A 436 1.79 11.03 19.19
CA PRO A 436 2.38 11.36 20.48
C PRO A 436 1.43 11.01 21.63
N GLN A 437 1.98 10.59 22.76
CA GLN A 437 1.21 10.38 23.99
C GLN A 437 1.78 11.25 25.11
N PRO A 438 0.92 11.83 25.98
CA PRO A 438 1.37 12.50 27.19
C PRO A 438 2.17 11.52 28.07
N SER A 439 3.41 11.88 28.42
CA SER A 439 4.40 11.16 29.25
C SER A 439 4.22 9.64 29.41
N ALA A 440 4.98 8.87 28.63
CA ALA A 440 4.98 7.40 28.58
C ALA A 440 5.61 6.68 29.80
N THR A 441 5.66 7.31 30.98
CA THR A 441 6.34 6.77 32.18
C THR A 441 5.39 6.24 33.26
N ALA A 442 4.07 6.33 33.07
CA ALA A 442 3.11 5.75 34.01
C ALA A 442 2.87 4.25 33.73
N PRO A 443 2.83 3.38 34.74
CA PRO A 443 2.55 1.94 34.58
C PRO A 443 1.17 1.62 33.98
N ASN A 444 0.28 2.61 33.86
CA ASN A 444 -1.04 2.53 33.23
C ASN A 444 -1.17 3.47 32.01
N ALA A 445 -0.07 3.71 31.29
CA ALA A 445 -0.12 4.54 30.09
C ALA A 445 -1.15 3.98 29.08
N PRO A 446 -1.95 4.85 28.43
CA PRO A 446 -2.96 4.41 27.48
C PRO A 446 -2.32 3.65 26.32
N PRO A 447 -3.01 2.67 25.71
CA PRO A 447 -2.51 1.95 24.55
C PRO A 447 -2.09 2.91 23.43
N LYS A 448 -1.00 2.58 22.72
CA LYS A 448 -0.55 3.37 21.56
C LYS A 448 -1.70 3.56 20.57
N THR A 449 -1.77 4.75 20.02
CA THR A 449 -2.69 5.12 18.94
C THR A 449 -1.91 5.40 17.67
N VAL A 450 -2.47 4.97 16.55
CA VAL A 450 -1.91 5.20 15.22
C VAL A 450 -2.96 5.87 14.34
N SER A 451 -2.48 6.63 13.36
CA SER A 451 -3.25 7.08 12.20
C SER A 451 -2.67 6.41 10.96
N PHE A 452 -3.51 6.18 9.96
CA PHE A 452 -3.06 5.76 8.64
C PHE A 452 -3.07 6.97 7.71
N ILE A 453 -2.19 6.95 6.71
CA ILE A 453 -2.10 7.98 5.67
C ILE A 453 -1.98 7.31 4.30
N ASP A 454 -2.09 8.12 3.25
CA ASP A 454 -1.90 7.70 1.85
C ASP A 454 -2.96 6.71 1.31
N TYR A 455 -4.13 7.26 0.96
CA TYR A 455 -5.35 6.48 0.67
C TYR A 455 -5.58 6.26 -0.83
N GLU A 456 -4.54 6.41 -1.66
CA GLU A 456 -4.67 6.41 -3.12
C GLU A 456 -5.01 5.02 -3.72
N TYR A 457 -4.61 3.95 -3.03
CA TYR A 457 -4.94 2.56 -3.37
C TYR A 457 -6.20 2.05 -2.66
N ALA A 458 -6.80 2.84 -1.75
CA ALA A 458 -7.95 2.40 -0.99
C ALA A 458 -9.13 2.07 -1.91
N THR A 459 -9.65 0.85 -1.77
CA THR A 459 -10.71 0.32 -2.64
C THR A 459 -11.42 -0.84 -1.92
N PRO A 460 -12.71 -1.09 -2.22
CA PRO A 460 -13.40 -2.28 -1.73
C PRO A 460 -12.60 -3.57 -1.98
N SER A 461 -12.22 -4.25 -0.90
CA SER A 461 -11.40 -5.47 -0.97
C SER A 461 -11.77 -6.45 0.15
N PRO A 462 -11.45 -7.75 0.02
CA PRO A 462 -11.58 -8.69 1.13
C PRO A 462 -10.67 -8.26 2.29
N ALA A 463 -11.19 -8.24 3.53
CA ALA A 463 -10.39 -7.90 4.71
C ALA A 463 -9.15 -8.81 4.86
N ALA A 464 -9.27 -10.07 4.42
CA ALA A 464 -8.17 -11.02 4.41
C ALA A 464 -7.02 -10.59 3.50
N PHE A 465 -7.31 -9.96 2.36
CA PHE A 465 -6.28 -9.40 1.48
C PHE A 465 -5.53 -8.26 2.17
N ASP A 466 -6.25 -7.29 2.73
CA ASP A 466 -5.61 -6.10 3.31
C ASP A 466 -4.73 -6.44 4.51
N ILE A 467 -5.17 -7.41 5.34
CA ILE A 467 -4.36 -7.93 6.45
C ILE A 467 -3.15 -8.73 5.93
N ALA A 468 -3.34 -9.61 4.93
CA ALA A 468 -2.22 -10.35 4.34
C ALA A 468 -1.19 -9.42 3.68
N ASN A 469 -1.67 -8.34 3.05
CA ASN A 469 -0.84 -7.30 2.48
C ASN A 469 -0.02 -6.60 3.57
N HIS A 470 -0.66 -6.12 4.63
CA HIS A 470 0.05 -5.51 5.77
C HIS A 470 1.11 -6.43 6.38
N PHE A 471 0.85 -7.74 6.48
CA PHE A 471 1.86 -8.71 6.95
C PHE A 471 3.03 -8.90 5.99
N ALA A 472 2.83 -8.73 4.67
CA ALA A 472 3.93 -8.76 3.71
C ALA A 472 4.87 -7.55 3.89
N GLU A 473 4.33 -6.41 4.33
CA GLU A 473 5.09 -5.17 4.54
C GLU A 473 6.01 -5.19 5.77
N TRP A 474 5.97 -6.24 6.61
CA TRP A 474 6.93 -6.45 7.69
C TRP A 474 8.35 -6.73 7.18
N GLY A 475 8.46 -7.21 5.93
CA GLY A 475 9.75 -7.44 5.26
C GLY A 475 10.33 -6.18 4.59
N GLY A 476 9.60 -5.06 4.55
CA GLY A 476 10.01 -3.84 3.86
C GLY A 476 10.22 -4.01 2.34
N PHE A 477 10.80 -2.99 1.71
CA PHE A 477 11.10 -3.01 0.27
C PHE A 477 12.20 -4.01 -0.12
N ASP A 478 13.06 -4.39 0.83
CA ASP A 478 14.09 -5.42 0.65
C ASP A 478 13.51 -6.83 0.62
N CYS A 479 12.19 -6.98 0.85
CA CYS A 479 11.50 -8.27 0.86
C CYS A 479 12.16 -9.28 1.81
N GLU A 480 12.50 -8.85 3.04
CA GLU A 480 13.15 -9.71 4.03
C GLU A 480 12.18 -10.78 4.56
N HIS A 481 12.06 -11.89 3.83
CA HIS A 481 11.09 -12.96 4.08
C HIS A 481 11.16 -13.61 5.47
N ALA A 482 12.31 -13.53 6.14
CA ALA A 482 12.49 -14.04 7.50
C ALA A 482 11.82 -13.14 8.57
N LEU A 483 11.49 -11.89 8.24
CA LEU A 483 10.94 -10.92 9.18
C LEU A 483 9.41 -10.90 9.22
N LEU A 484 8.75 -11.62 8.32
CA LEU A 484 7.28 -11.74 8.29
C LEU A 484 6.75 -12.31 9.62
N PRO A 485 5.50 -12.00 9.99
CA PRO A 485 4.92 -12.49 11.23
C PRO A 485 4.69 -14.01 11.19
N THR A 486 5.10 -14.69 12.26
CA THR A 486 4.79 -16.12 12.47
C THR A 486 3.30 -16.35 12.72
N LYS A 487 2.86 -17.61 12.80
CA LYS A 487 1.45 -17.93 13.09
C LYS A 487 0.97 -17.36 14.42
N SER A 488 1.78 -17.37 15.48
CA SER A 488 1.42 -16.77 16.77
C SER A 488 1.16 -15.27 16.65
N HIS A 489 2.08 -14.53 16.03
CA HIS A 489 1.92 -13.10 15.77
C HIS A 489 0.65 -12.82 14.97
N ARG A 490 0.43 -13.52 13.85
CA ARG A 490 -0.78 -13.35 13.02
C ARG A 490 -2.06 -13.67 13.78
N ARG A 491 -2.05 -14.73 14.60
CA ARG A 491 -3.20 -15.14 15.42
C ARG A 491 -3.56 -14.08 16.45
N ASP A 492 -2.58 -13.47 17.11
CA ASP A 492 -2.83 -12.45 18.12
C ASP A 492 -3.23 -11.12 17.51
N PHE A 493 -2.66 -10.74 16.36
CA PHE A 493 -3.14 -9.62 15.55
C PHE A 493 -4.61 -9.80 15.16
N ILE A 494 -4.97 -10.97 14.62
CA ILE A 494 -6.34 -11.26 14.15
C ILE A 494 -7.35 -11.28 15.31
N ARG A 495 -6.95 -11.77 16.49
CA ARG A 495 -7.81 -11.72 17.70
C ARG A 495 -8.11 -10.28 18.11
N GLU A 496 -7.09 -9.43 18.16
CA GLU A 496 -7.25 -8.01 18.47
C GLU A 496 -8.15 -7.34 17.42
N TYR A 497 -7.86 -7.57 16.12
CA TYR A 497 -8.63 -7.06 15.01
C TYR A 497 -10.11 -7.45 15.10
N ILE A 498 -10.43 -8.74 15.30
CA ILE A 498 -11.82 -9.22 15.35
C ILE A 498 -12.58 -8.63 16.53
N ARG A 499 -11.96 -8.58 17.71
CA ARG A 499 -12.57 -7.96 18.89
C ARG A 499 -12.91 -6.49 18.60
N SER A 500 -11.96 -5.74 18.06
CA SER A 500 -12.17 -4.33 17.71
C SER A 500 -13.20 -4.14 16.59
N TYR A 501 -13.20 -5.00 15.58
CA TYR A 501 -14.11 -4.91 14.44
C TYR A 501 -15.57 -4.99 14.90
N PHE A 502 -15.90 -5.99 15.72
CA PHE A 502 -17.26 -6.12 16.24
C PHE A 502 -17.62 -5.06 17.28
N HIS A 503 -16.65 -4.60 18.07
CA HIS A 503 -16.84 -3.45 18.96
C HIS A 503 -17.24 -2.18 18.18
N TYR A 504 -16.52 -1.83 17.11
CA TYR A 504 -16.84 -0.66 16.29
C TYR A 504 -18.11 -0.81 15.45
N LEU A 505 -18.52 -2.04 15.14
CA LEU A 505 -19.84 -2.31 14.57
C LEU A 505 -21.00 -2.14 15.57
N GLY A 506 -20.73 -1.91 16.86
CA GLY A 506 -21.74 -1.88 17.91
C GLY A 506 -22.42 -3.24 18.10
N ARG A 507 -21.69 -4.33 17.88
CA ARG A 507 -22.21 -5.71 17.96
C ARG A 507 -21.51 -6.48 19.06
N ASP A 508 -22.24 -6.72 20.14
CA ASP A 508 -21.77 -7.59 21.20
C ASP A 508 -21.77 -9.05 20.73
N LYS A 509 -20.59 -9.68 20.76
CA LYS A 509 -20.40 -11.11 20.51
C LYS A 509 -19.90 -11.78 21.77
N SER A 510 -20.33 -13.02 22.00
CA SER A 510 -19.73 -13.86 23.03
C SER A 510 -18.24 -14.10 22.74
N GLU A 511 -17.45 -14.40 23.78
CA GLU A 511 -16.04 -14.76 23.58
C GLU A 511 -15.90 -16.01 22.71
N GLU A 512 -16.81 -16.97 22.80
CA GLU A 512 -16.84 -18.15 21.92
C GLU A 512 -17.03 -17.77 20.45
N ASP A 513 -17.94 -16.83 20.16
CA ASP A 513 -18.16 -16.34 18.80
C ASP A 513 -16.96 -15.54 18.31
N LEU A 514 -16.35 -14.67 19.13
CA LEU A 514 -15.13 -13.93 18.76
C LEU A 514 -13.97 -14.88 18.43
N VAL A 515 -13.81 -15.96 19.20
CA VAL A 515 -12.82 -17.01 18.93
C VAL A 515 -13.12 -17.73 17.61
N ALA A 516 -14.39 -18.04 17.32
CA ALA A 516 -14.79 -18.66 16.05
C ALA A 516 -14.53 -17.73 14.86
N GLU A 517 -14.90 -16.45 14.97
CA GLU A 517 -14.65 -15.42 13.95
C GLU A 517 -13.15 -15.23 13.69
N SER A 518 -12.33 -15.21 14.75
CA SER A 518 -10.87 -15.13 14.67
C SER A 518 -10.27 -16.32 13.92
N ARG A 519 -10.75 -17.55 14.18
CA ARG A 519 -10.30 -18.75 13.46
C ARG A 519 -10.64 -18.70 11.97
N LEU A 520 -11.84 -18.22 11.64
CA LEU A 520 -12.27 -18.10 10.25
C LEU A 520 -11.45 -17.04 9.51
N LEU A 521 -11.25 -15.85 10.09
CA LEU A 521 -10.43 -14.82 9.47
C LEU A 521 -8.96 -15.25 9.35
N PHE A 522 -8.42 -15.95 10.34
CA PHE A 522 -7.05 -16.49 10.27
C PHE A 522 -6.88 -17.48 9.11
N ALA A 523 -7.84 -18.37 8.90
CA ALA A 523 -7.82 -19.27 7.76
C ALA A 523 -7.93 -18.53 6.41
N GLU A 524 -8.77 -17.49 6.32
CA GLU A 524 -8.86 -16.69 5.10
C GLU A 524 -7.56 -15.91 4.83
N VAL A 525 -6.98 -15.23 5.82
CA VAL A 525 -5.69 -14.52 5.66
C VAL A 525 -4.58 -15.47 5.21
N ASP A 526 -4.56 -16.71 5.71
CA ASP A 526 -3.61 -17.73 5.26
C ASP A 526 -3.77 -18.06 3.77
N ILE A 527 -5.01 -18.13 3.27
CA ILE A 527 -5.33 -18.41 1.87
C ILE A 527 -4.99 -17.22 0.96
N TYR A 528 -5.14 -15.98 1.44
CA TYR A 528 -4.81 -14.77 0.67
C TYR A 528 -3.31 -14.44 0.61
N ARG A 529 -2.46 -15.14 1.38
CA ARG A 529 -1.06 -14.73 1.64
C ARG A 529 -0.18 -14.52 0.42
N GLY A 530 -0.45 -15.14 -0.72
CA GLY A 530 0.34 -14.95 -1.94
C GLY A 530 -0.13 -13.78 -2.80
N ILE A 531 -1.39 -13.35 -2.68
CA ILE A 531 -2.00 -12.33 -3.53
C ILE A 531 -1.27 -10.98 -3.46
N PRO A 532 -0.76 -10.50 -2.30
CA PRO A 532 0.06 -9.29 -2.26
C PRO A 532 1.28 -9.33 -3.22
N GLY A 533 1.88 -10.51 -3.43
CA GLY A 533 2.99 -10.67 -4.37
C GLY A 533 2.55 -10.46 -5.83
N PHE A 534 1.35 -10.93 -6.18
CA PHE A 534 0.78 -10.72 -7.53
C PHE A 534 0.40 -9.26 -7.75
N TYR A 535 -0.27 -8.66 -6.76
CA TYR A 535 -0.72 -7.28 -6.78
C TYR A 535 0.45 -6.30 -6.98
N TRP A 536 1.45 -6.36 -6.11
CA TRP A 536 2.62 -5.48 -6.20
C TRP A 536 3.58 -5.85 -7.32
N GLY A 537 3.61 -7.12 -7.73
CA GLY A 537 4.36 -7.58 -8.89
C GLY A 537 3.88 -6.92 -10.19
N ILE A 538 2.57 -6.90 -10.43
CA ILE A 538 1.99 -6.21 -11.60
C ILE A 538 2.26 -4.71 -11.53
N TRP A 539 2.02 -4.10 -10.37
CA TRP A 539 2.28 -2.68 -10.16
C TRP A 539 3.73 -2.30 -10.48
N ALA A 540 4.69 -3.10 -10.01
CA ALA A 540 6.11 -2.86 -10.22
C ALA A 540 6.51 -3.01 -11.70
N LEU A 541 5.90 -3.94 -12.45
CA LEU A 541 6.12 -4.03 -13.90
C LEU A 541 5.69 -2.76 -14.64
N ILE A 542 4.60 -2.12 -14.20
CA ILE A 542 4.18 -0.84 -14.78
C ILE A 542 5.20 0.24 -14.41
N GLN A 543 5.56 0.35 -13.13
CA GLN A 543 6.52 1.35 -12.65
C GLN A 543 7.89 1.24 -13.32
N ALA A 544 8.34 0.02 -13.65
CA ALA A 544 9.58 -0.20 -14.39
C ALA A 544 9.59 0.46 -15.79
N THR A 545 8.43 0.83 -16.33
CA THR A 545 8.33 1.48 -17.65
C THR A 545 8.04 2.98 -17.58
N ILE A 546 7.45 3.47 -16.47
CA ILE A 546 6.97 4.85 -16.37
C ILE A 546 7.62 5.69 -15.25
N SER A 547 8.21 5.03 -14.24
CA SER A 547 8.74 5.75 -13.07
C SER A 547 10.05 6.45 -13.41
N GLN A 548 10.21 7.67 -12.88
CA GLN A 548 11.46 8.44 -12.97
C GLN A 548 12.32 8.29 -11.70
N ILE A 549 11.89 7.45 -10.77
CA ILE A 549 12.51 7.28 -9.46
C ILE A 549 13.59 6.23 -9.57
N ASP A 550 14.73 6.52 -8.94
CA ASP A 550 15.87 5.61 -8.86
C ASP A 550 15.58 4.45 -7.90
N PHE A 551 14.79 3.49 -8.38
CA PHE A 551 14.44 2.25 -7.71
C PHE A 551 14.33 1.13 -8.75
N ASP A 552 14.88 -0.05 -8.43
CA ASP A 552 14.87 -1.19 -9.35
C ASP A 552 13.52 -1.91 -9.33
N TYR A 553 12.53 -1.28 -9.95
CA TYR A 553 11.17 -1.82 -10.09
C TYR A 553 11.13 -3.15 -10.84
N ALA A 554 12.04 -3.37 -11.78
CA ALA A 554 12.08 -4.60 -12.57
C ALA A 554 12.47 -5.79 -11.68
N SER A 555 13.55 -5.67 -10.91
CA SER A 555 13.95 -6.72 -9.96
C SER A 555 12.90 -6.89 -8.85
N TYR A 556 12.35 -5.79 -8.34
CA TYR A 556 11.28 -5.85 -7.34
C TYR A 556 10.04 -6.59 -7.86
N ALA A 557 9.64 -6.37 -9.11
CA ALA A 557 8.53 -7.10 -9.73
C ALA A 557 8.76 -8.62 -9.76
N GLU A 558 9.97 -9.04 -10.13
CA GLU A 558 10.32 -10.47 -10.18
C GLU A 558 10.33 -11.10 -8.78
N VAL A 559 10.79 -10.37 -7.76
CA VAL A 559 10.73 -10.83 -6.37
C VAL A 559 9.28 -11.02 -5.93
N ARG A 560 8.43 -9.99 -6.09
CA ARG A 560 7.01 -10.05 -5.66
C ARG A 560 6.19 -11.10 -6.43
N LEU A 561 6.37 -11.20 -7.75
CA LEU A 561 5.76 -12.29 -8.53
C LEU A 561 6.31 -13.66 -8.10
N GLY A 562 7.60 -13.75 -7.78
CA GLY A 562 8.22 -14.96 -7.24
C GLY A 562 7.58 -15.43 -5.92
N GLU A 563 7.19 -14.50 -5.04
CA GLU A 563 6.44 -14.82 -3.83
C GLU A 563 5.08 -15.45 -4.16
N TYR A 564 4.36 -14.86 -5.12
CA TYR A 564 3.08 -15.37 -5.58
C TYR A 564 3.21 -16.79 -6.15
N TRP A 565 4.13 -17.00 -7.10
CA TRP A 565 4.32 -18.30 -7.73
C TRP A 565 4.86 -19.33 -6.75
N GLY A 566 5.70 -18.92 -5.81
CA GLY A 566 6.15 -19.74 -4.69
C GLY A 566 4.96 -20.25 -3.88
N TRP A 567 4.09 -19.33 -3.43
CA TRP A 567 2.87 -19.66 -2.70
C TRP A 567 1.92 -20.55 -3.49
N ARG A 568 1.68 -20.26 -4.79
CA ARG A 568 0.83 -21.10 -5.66
C ARG A 568 1.36 -22.52 -5.72
N ALA A 569 2.67 -22.67 -5.95
CA ALA A 569 3.29 -23.98 -6.10
C ALA A 569 3.32 -24.80 -4.79
N GLU A 570 3.37 -24.14 -3.63
CA GLU A 570 3.12 -24.82 -2.35
C GLU A 570 1.66 -25.25 -2.22
N SER A 571 0.73 -24.37 -2.59
CA SER A 571 -0.71 -24.56 -2.37
C SER A 571 -1.32 -25.63 -3.27
N ASP A 572 -0.85 -25.75 -4.51
CA ASP A 572 -1.27 -26.80 -5.46
C ASP A 572 -0.41 -28.08 -5.39
N GLY A 573 0.66 -28.07 -4.59
CA GLY A 573 1.56 -29.21 -4.39
C GLY A 573 2.58 -29.43 -5.52
N SER A 574 2.58 -28.60 -6.57
CA SER A 574 3.51 -28.73 -7.69
C SER A 574 4.97 -28.55 -7.28
N ARG A 575 5.24 -27.75 -6.24
CA ARG A 575 6.60 -27.55 -5.73
C ARG A 575 7.19 -28.82 -5.12
N VAL A 576 6.40 -29.51 -4.28
CA VAL A 576 6.78 -30.78 -3.67
C VAL A 576 6.94 -31.85 -4.74
N ALA A 577 6.02 -31.90 -5.72
CA ALA A 577 6.11 -32.82 -6.85
C ALA A 577 7.39 -32.60 -7.69
N ALA A 578 7.86 -31.35 -7.78
CA ALA A 578 9.13 -31.01 -8.44
C ALA A 578 10.38 -31.23 -7.56
N GLY A 579 10.25 -31.81 -6.35
CA GLY A 579 11.37 -32.05 -5.43
C GLY A 579 12.03 -30.79 -4.88
N LYS A 580 11.36 -29.63 -4.98
CA LYS A 580 11.92 -28.34 -4.53
C LYS A 580 11.60 -28.10 -3.05
N ALA A 581 12.58 -27.62 -2.30
CA ALA A 581 12.38 -27.24 -0.90
C ALA A 581 11.47 -26.01 -0.77
N MET A 582 10.70 -25.94 0.33
CA MET A 582 9.82 -24.81 0.64
C MET A 582 10.61 -23.49 0.67
N THR A 583 10.02 -22.41 0.15
CA THR A 583 10.67 -21.08 0.12
C THR A 583 10.92 -20.56 1.54
N VAL A 584 11.84 -19.60 1.69
CA VAL A 584 12.10 -18.94 2.99
C VAL A 584 10.83 -18.29 3.52
N ARG A 585 10.09 -17.59 2.65
CA ARG A 585 8.80 -16.98 2.96
C ARG A 585 7.78 -17.98 3.50
N GLU A 586 7.58 -19.10 2.80
CA GLU A 586 6.57 -20.08 3.19
C GLU A 586 6.98 -20.87 4.44
N LYS A 587 8.30 -21.08 4.65
CA LYS A 587 8.84 -21.56 5.94
C LYS A 587 8.52 -20.62 7.08
N ARG A 588 8.83 -19.32 6.92
CA ARG A 588 8.54 -18.31 7.94
C ARG A 588 7.04 -18.18 8.22
N TRP A 589 6.23 -18.22 7.17
CA TRP A 589 4.78 -18.17 7.29
C TRP A 589 4.22 -19.39 8.04
N ALA A 590 4.81 -20.57 7.85
CA ALA A 590 4.38 -21.80 8.53
C ALA A 590 4.89 -21.93 9.98
N GLU A 591 5.86 -21.13 10.39
CA GLU A 591 6.47 -21.11 11.73
C GLU A 591 5.46 -20.68 12.81
N GLU A 592 5.55 -21.24 14.02
CA GLU A 592 4.69 -20.88 15.16
C GLU A 592 5.07 -19.54 15.78
#